data_AF-A0A4Q5R515-F1
#
_entry.id   AF-A0A4Q5R515-F1
#
_cell.length_a   1.000
_cell.length_b   1.000
_cell.length_c   1.000
_cell.angle_alpha   90.00
_cell.angle_beta   90.00
_cell.angle_gamma   90.00
#
_symmetry.space_group_name_H-M   'P 1'
#
loop_
_entity.id
_entity.type
_entity.pdbx_description
1 polymer ?
#
loop_
_entity_poly.entity_id
_entity_poly.type
_entity_poly.pdbx_seq_one_letter_code
_entity_poly.pdbx_strand_id
1 'polypeptide(L)'
;MIDLHASEAELMDYVRVRYKHLSPPWSAGLRMRMGMIDAAEAARHQARGEPEVESWLDTLPDHVSPDEARNRARGAMLGMAVGDAIGTTLEFRVRDAGHVADMIGGGPFGLAPGQWTDDTSMALCLADALIADNDFTPRSFARLLVRWYRDGYNSVLGHCFDIGNATRTAIEG
;
A
#
# COMPACT_ATOMS: atom_id res chain seq x y z
N MET A 1 -7.46 -6.79 -24.83
CA MET A 1 -6.28 -6.53 -23.98
C MET A 1 -6.37 -5.07 -23.58
N ILE A 2 -6.18 -4.75 -22.29
CA ILE A 2 -6.30 -3.39 -21.76
C ILE A 2 -4.90 -2.85 -21.45
N ASP A 3 -4.63 -1.61 -21.86
CA ASP A 3 -3.44 -0.87 -21.44
C ASP A 3 -3.84 0.07 -20.29
N LEU A 4 -3.21 -0.08 -19.12
CA LEU A 4 -3.49 0.75 -17.95
C LEU A 4 -2.92 2.18 -18.07
N HIS A 5 -2.11 2.45 -19.11
CA HIS A 5 -1.65 3.81 -19.45
C HIS A 5 -2.59 4.56 -20.39
N ALA A 6 -3.68 3.92 -20.84
CA ALA A 6 -4.72 4.58 -21.62
C ALA A 6 -5.38 5.71 -20.83
N SER A 7 -6.12 6.57 -21.52
CA SER A 7 -6.81 7.69 -20.87
C SER A 7 -7.84 7.18 -19.85
N GLU A 8 -8.10 7.99 -18.81
CA GLU A 8 -9.14 7.66 -17.83
C GLU A 8 -10.50 7.41 -18.50
N ALA A 9 -10.84 8.16 -19.56
CA ALA A 9 -12.08 7.98 -20.29
C ALA A 9 -12.20 6.58 -20.93
N GLU A 10 -11.13 6.09 -21.56
CA GLU A 10 -11.08 4.75 -22.16
C GLU A 10 -11.15 3.65 -21.09
N LEU A 11 -10.41 3.82 -19.98
CA LEU A 11 -10.46 2.89 -18.85
C LEU A 11 -11.86 2.85 -18.22
N MET A 12 -12.51 4.02 -18.08
CA MET A 12 -13.85 4.12 -17.49
C MET A 12 -14.93 3.52 -18.39
N ASP A 13 -14.82 3.63 -19.72
CA ASP A 13 -15.74 2.93 -20.62
C ASP A 13 -15.61 1.40 -20.45
N TYR A 14 -14.37 0.91 -20.42
CA TYR A 14 -14.09 -0.50 -20.20
C TYR A 14 -14.66 -1.01 -18.86
N VAL A 15 -14.47 -0.26 -17.77
CA VAL A 15 -14.97 -0.59 -16.43
C VAL A 15 -16.50 -0.55 -16.38
N ARG A 16 -17.14 0.49 -16.93
CA ARG A 16 -18.60 0.63 -16.89
C ARG A 16 -19.32 -0.51 -17.62
N VAL A 17 -18.77 -0.93 -18.76
CA VAL A 17 -19.39 -1.99 -19.58
C VAL A 17 -19.23 -3.38 -18.94
N ARG A 18 -18.08 -3.66 -18.31
CA ARG A 18 -17.73 -5.02 -17.87
C ARG A 18 -17.79 -5.25 -16.36
N TYR A 19 -17.46 -4.23 -15.57
CA TYR A 19 -17.14 -4.39 -14.15
C TYR A 19 -17.94 -3.46 -13.22
N LYS A 20 -18.97 -2.78 -13.73
CA LYS A 20 -19.85 -1.94 -12.88
C LYS A 20 -20.43 -2.69 -11.67
N HIS A 21 -20.67 -4.00 -11.83
CA HIS A 21 -21.19 -4.87 -10.76
C HIS A 21 -20.19 -5.09 -9.60
N LEU A 22 -18.91 -4.74 -9.78
CA LEU A 22 -17.89 -4.77 -8.72
C LEU A 22 -17.85 -3.46 -7.91
N SER A 23 -18.55 -2.41 -8.35
CA SER A 23 -18.69 -1.18 -7.58
C SER A 23 -19.79 -1.34 -6.52
N PRO A 24 -19.51 -0.99 -5.24
CA PRO A 24 -20.55 -0.96 -4.23
C PRO A 24 -21.72 -0.04 -4.65
N PRO A 25 -22.96 -0.37 -4.28
CA PRO A 25 -24.09 0.50 -4.54
C PRO A 25 -23.95 1.82 -3.78
N TRP A 26 -24.55 2.87 -4.31
CA TRP A 26 -24.57 4.17 -3.64
C TRP A 26 -25.51 4.15 -2.43
N SER A 27 -25.04 4.70 -1.31
CA SER A 27 -25.90 4.91 -0.14
C SER A 27 -27.07 5.85 -0.47
N ALA A 28 -28.14 5.79 0.32
CA ALA A 28 -29.28 6.68 0.16
C ALA A 28 -28.85 8.17 0.23
N GLY A 29 -27.96 8.52 1.17
CA GLY A 29 -27.42 9.87 1.29
C GLY A 29 -26.63 10.32 0.05
N LEU A 30 -25.86 9.42 -0.57
CA LEU A 30 -25.13 9.73 -1.80
C LEU A 30 -26.09 9.91 -2.99
N ARG A 31 -27.07 9.02 -3.16
CA ARG A 31 -28.11 9.13 -4.20
C ARG A 31 -28.87 10.45 -4.11
N MET A 32 -29.18 10.93 -2.89
CA MET A 32 -29.80 12.23 -2.66
C MET A 32 -28.88 13.38 -3.09
N ARG A 33 -27.59 13.38 -2.70
CA ARG A 33 -26.62 14.41 -3.12
C ARG A 33 -26.38 14.44 -4.63
N MET A 34 -26.60 13.31 -5.31
CA MET A 34 -26.56 13.20 -6.76
C MET A 34 -27.88 13.58 -7.45
N GLY A 35 -28.93 13.94 -6.69
CA GLY A 35 -30.24 14.32 -7.22
C GLY A 35 -31.07 13.15 -7.75
N MET A 36 -30.76 11.91 -7.36
CA MET A 36 -31.46 10.71 -7.83
C MET A 36 -32.73 10.41 -7.03
N ILE A 37 -32.76 10.80 -5.76
CA ILE A 37 -33.89 10.64 -4.84
C ILE A 37 -34.05 11.92 -4.01
N ASP A 38 -35.24 12.15 -3.46
CA ASP A 38 -35.49 13.29 -2.57
C ASP A 38 -35.09 12.99 -1.10
N ALA A 39 -35.10 14.04 -0.28
CA ALA A 39 -34.75 13.94 1.15
C ALA A 39 -35.72 13.06 1.96
N ALA A 40 -37.00 13.02 1.57
CA ALA A 40 -37.99 12.20 2.24
C ALA A 40 -37.77 10.72 1.93
N GLU A 41 -37.40 10.38 0.71
CA GLU A 41 -37.04 9.05 0.28
C GLU A 41 -35.74 8.57 0.93
N ALA A 42 -34.70 9.40 0.97
CA ALA A 42 -33.46 9.08 1.68
C ALA A 42 -33.72 8.78 3.16
N ALA A 43 -34.53 9.61 3.84
CA ALA A 43 -34.90 9.40 5.24
C ALA A 43 -35.68 8.09 5.45
N ARG A 44 -36.54 7.69 4.50
CA ARG A 44 -37.26 6.39 4.55
C ARG A 44 -36.30 5.20 4.43
N HIS A 45 -35.25 5.29 3.61
CA HIS A 45 -34.23 4.24 3.50
C HIS A 45 -33.40 4.12 4.78
N GLN A 46 -33.00 5.26 5.35
CA GLN A 46 -32.23 5.29 6.59
C GLN A 46 -33.04 4.78 7.79
N ALA A 47 -34.34 5.14 7.87
CA ALA A 47 -35.24 4.66 8.93
C ALA A 47 -35.54 3.16 8.84
N ARG A 48 -35.46 2.56 7.65
CA ARG A 48 -35.63 1.11 7.44
C ARG A 48 -34.40 0.30 7.85
N GLY A 49 -33.28 0.96 8.19
CA GLY A 49 -32.04 0.27 8.51
C GLY A 49 -31.51 -0.57 7.34
N GLU A 50 -31.87 -0.21 6.10
CA GLU A 50 -31.24 -0.82 4.93
C GLU A 50 -29.74 -0.56 5.04
N PRO A 51 -28.90 -1.60 5.07
CA PRO A 51 -27.48 -1.43 5.36
C PRO A 51 -26.86 -0.49 4.34
N GLU A 52 -26.30 0.63 4.81
CA GLU A 52 -25.58 1.58 3.94
C GLU A 52 -24.29 1.00 3.38
N VAL A 53 -23.79 -0.10 3.96
CA VAL A 53 -22.56 -0.78 3.54
C VAL A 53 -22.79 -2.29 3.49
N GLU A 54 -22.68 -2.83 2.29
CA GLU A 54 -22.80 -4.26 1.99
C GLU A 54 -21.56 -5.05 2.43
N SER A 55 -21.68 -6.37 2.42
CA SER A 55 -20.76 -7.42 2.91
C SER A 55 -19.28 -7.33 2.50
N TRP A 56 -18.85 -6.35 1.71
CA TRP A 56 -17.47 -6.21 1.26
C TRP A 56 -16.54 -5.63 2.34
N LEU A 57 -17.09 -5.00 3.39
CA LEU A 57 -16.33 -4.64 4.60
C LEU A 57 -16.25 -5.76 5.62
N ASP A 58 -17.03 -6.84 5.47
CA ASP A 58 -17.00 -7.94 6.42
C ASP A 58 -15.67 -8.67 6.33
N THR A 59 -14.97 -8.75 7.47
CA THR A 59 -13.76 -9.56 7.57
C THR A 59 -14.14 -11.02 7.37
N LEU A 60 -13.59 -11.64 6.33
CA LEU A 60 -13.79 -13.06 6.06
C LEU A 60 -13.22 -13.88 7.23
N PRO A 61 -13.87 -15.00 7.60
CA PRO A 61 -13.36 -15.87 8.64
C PRO A 61 -12.01 -16.47 8.24
N ASP A 62 -11.09 -16.56 9.19
CA ASP A 62 -9.83 -17.25 8.97
C ASP A 62 -10.07 -18.75 8.74
N HIS A 63 -9.54 -19.26 7.64
CA HIS A 63 -9.64 -20.67 7.26
C HIS A 63 -8.36 -21.47 7.57
N VAL A 64 -7.42 -20.87 8.29
CA VAL A 64 -6.12 -21.45 8.64
C VAL A 64 -5.87 -21.40 10.14
N SER A 65 -4.91 -22.18 10.64
CA SER A 65 -4.54 -22.12 12.05
C SER A 65 -3.86 -20.78 12.39
N PRO A 66 -3.88 -20.34 13.66
CA PRO A 66 -3.15 -19.15 14.09
C PRO A 66 -1.64 -19.19 13.77
N ASP A 67 -1.03 -20.37 13.80
CA ASP A 67 0.39 -20.54 13.46
C ASP A 67 0.64 -20.36 11.96
N GLU A 68 -0.26 -20.87 11.12
CA GLU A 68 -0.16 -20.67 9.67
C GLU A 68 -0.43 -19.20 9.30
N ALA A 69 -1.43 -18.56 9.90
CA ALA A 69 -1.68 -17.13 9.73
C ALA A 69 -0.45 -16.30 10.12
N ARG A 70 0.17 -16.61 11.28
CA ARG A 70 1.42 -15.98 11.73
C ARG A 70 2.57 -16.21 10.75
N ASN A 71 2.70 -17.41 10.20
CA ASN A 71 3.72 -17.73 9.21
C ASN A 71 3.54 -16.89 7.93
N ARG A 72 2.31 -16.73 7.45
CA ARG A 72 1.98 -15.86 6.31
C ARG A 72 2.27 -14.38 6.60
N ALA A 73 1.89 -13.89 7.78
CA ALA A 73 2.16 -12.50 8.19
C ALA A 73 3.67 -12.21 8.27
N ARG A 74 4.46 -13.13 8.83
CA ARG A 74 5.93 -13.04 8.83
C ARG A 74 6.48 -13.09 7.41
N GLY A 75 5.97 -14.00 6.58
CA GLY A 75 6.34 -14.14 5.18
C GLY A 75 6.06 -12.87 4.37
N ALA A 76 4.98 -12.13 4.65
CA ALA A 76 4.68 -10.87 4.00
C ALA A 76 5.75 -9.79 4.31
N MET A 77 6.09 -9.62 5.59
CA MET A 77 7.10 -8.63 5.99
C MET A 77 8.52 -9.01 5.54
N LEU A 78 8.93 -10.27 5.75
CA LEU A 78 10.25 -10.75 5.33
C LEU A 78 10.37 -10.81 3.81
N GLY A 79 9.31 -11.27 3.12
CA GLY A 79 9.27 -11.38 1.67
C GLY A 79 9.38 -10.01 0.98
N MET A 80 8.79 -8.96 1.56
CA MET A 80 8.98 -7.58 1.12
C MET A 80 10.46 -7.19 1.14
N ALA A 81 11.14 -7.38 2.29
CA ALA A 81 12.55 -7.02 2.44
C ALA A 81 13.49 -7.88 1.57
N VAL A 82 13.14 -9.16 1.37
CA VAL A 82 13.85 -10.04 0.44
C VAL A 82 13.69 -9.57 -1.00
N GLY A 83 12.48 -9.18 -1.41
CA GLY A 83 12.19 -8.64 -2.73
C GLY A 83 12.96 -7.35 -3.02
N ASP A 84 12.98 -6.44 -2.06
CA ASP A 84 13.76 -5.19 -2.06
C ASP A 84 15.26 -5.49 -2.27
N ALA A 85 15.87 -6.28 -1.37
CA ALA A 85 17.31 -6.59 -1.42
C ALA A 85 17.76 -7.33 -2.70
N ILE A 86 16.86 -8.09 -3.35
CA ILE A 86 17.14 -8.74 -4.64
C ILE A 86 16.89 -7.77 -5.81
N GLY A 87 15.81 -6.98 -5.74
CA GLY A 87 15.35 -6.11 -6.82
C GLY A 87 16.30 -4.95 -7.09
N THR A 88 16.86 -4.35 -6.04
CA THR A 88 17.80 -3.22 -6.15
C THR A 88 19.03 -3.53 -7.01
N THR A 89 19.44 -4.80 -7.13
CA THR A 89 20.55 -5.25 -8.00
C THR A 89 20.39 -4.76 -9.45
N LEU A 90 19.17 -4.71 -9.97
CA LEU A 90 18.87 -4.34 -11.36
C LEU A 90 18.16 -2.98 -11.49
N GLU A 91 18.14 -2.19 -10.43
CA GLU A 91 17.48 -0.89 -10.44
C GLU A 91 18.07 0.05 -11.51
N PHE A 92 17.21 0.81 -12.17
CA PHE A 92 17.51 1.69 -13.31
C PHE A 92 18.10 1.01 -14.56
N ARG A 93 18.17 -0.32 -14.59
CA ARG A 93 18.60 -1.06 -15.78
C ARG A 93 17.43 -1.22 -16.74
N VAL A 94 17.73 -1.18 -18.04
CA VAL A 94 16.75 -1.56 -19.06
C VAL A 94 16.45 -3.05 -18.89
N ARG A 95 15.18 -3.45 -19.08
CA ARG A 95 14.76 -4.84 -19.04
C ARG A 95 15.65 -5.70 -19.95
N ASP A 96 16.04 -6.88 -19.47
CA ASP A 96 16.91 -7.87 -20.13
C ASP A 96 18.38 -7.43 -20.34
N ALA A 97 18.80 -6.26 -19.85
CA ALA A 97 20.22 -5.85 -19.82
C ALA A 97 21.03 -6.56 -18.71
N GLY A 98 20.36 -7.32 -17.85
CA GLY A 98 20.92 -8.11 -16.75
C GLY A 98 19.85 -9.02 -16.16
N HIS A 99 20.29 -10.06 -15.45
CA HIS A 99 19.41 -11.02 -14.78
C HIS A 99 19.90 -11.23 -13.35
N VAL A 100 18.96 -11.44 -12.43
CA VAL A 100 19.24 -11.75 -11.02
C VAL A 100 18.36 -12.94 -10.63
N ALA A 101 18.96 -13.92 -9.97
CA ALA A 101 18.28 -15.13 -9.50
C ALA A 101 18.67 -15.49 -8.05
N ASP A 102 19.51 -14.68 -7.43
CA ASP A 102 20.00 -14.83 -6.07
C ASP A 102 20.27 -13.45 -5.46
N MET A 103 20.44 -13.39 -4.15
CA MET A 103 20.67 -12.18 -3.39
C MET A 103 22.15 -11.78 -3.45
N ILE A 104 22.53 -11.03 -4.49
CA ILE A 104 23.94 -10.70 -4.77
C ILE A 104 24.34 -9.25 -4.44
N GLY A 105 23.38 -8.39 -4.04
CA GLY A 105 23.64 -6.98 -3.78
C GLY A 105 23.98 -6.18 -5.05
N GLY A 106 24.93 -5.25 -4.95
CA GLY A 106 25.33 -4.36 -6.04
C GLY A 106 24.34 -3.21 -6.24
N GLY A 107 23.81 -3.09 -7.46
CA GLY A 107 22.88 -2.02 -7.81
C GLY A 107 23.51 -0.63 -7.83
N PRO A 108 22.69 0.43 -7.92
CA PRO A 108 23.16 1.82 -7.96
C PRO A 108 23.87 2.27 -6.67
N PHE A 109 23.64 1.57 -5.56
CA PHE A 109 24.20 1.93 -4.24
C PHE A 109 25.38 1.06 -3.80
N GLY A 110 25.78 0.06 -4.59
CA GLY A 110 26.92 -0.81 -4.27
C GLY A 110 26.70 -1.66 -3.01
N LEU A 111 25.48 -2.14 -2.81
CA LEU A 111 25.05 -2.86 -1.62
C LEU A 111 25.74 -4.23 -1.48
N ALA A 112 25.93 -4.68 -0.25
CA ALA A 112 26.28 -6.07 0.04
C ALA A 112 25.05 -6.99 -0.11
N PRO A 113 25.25 -8.29 -0.40
CA PRO A 113 24.19 -9.30 -0.32
C PRO A 113 23.33 -9.18 0.95
N GLY A 114 22.02 -9.06 0.78
CA GLY A 114 21.06 -8.97 1.89
C GLY A 114 20.80 -7.57 2.44
N GLN A 115 21.46 -6.55 1.90
CA GLN A 115 21.13 -5.17 2.19
C GLN A 115 19.93 -4.72 1.34
N TRP A 116 18.97 -4.08 2.00
CA TRP A 116 17.70 -3.57 1.46
C TRP A 116 17.66 -2.04 1.47
N THR A 117 16.65 -1.42 0.86
CA THR A 117 16.62 0.01 0.53
C THR A 117 15.55 0.79 1.31
N ASP A 118 14.99 1.85 0.71
CA ASP A 118 13.99 2.70 1.33
C ASP A 118 12.65 1.99 1.53
N ASP A 119 12.27 1.07 0.65
CA ASP A 119 11.08 0.22 0.78
C ASP A 119 11.02 -0.44 2.18
N THR A 120 12.07 -1.17 2.55
CA THR A 120 12.14 -1.84 3.85
C THR A 120 12.30 -0.84 5.00
N SER A 121 13.07 0.24 4.79
CA SER A 121 13.23 1.29 5.82
C SER A 121 11.87 1.90 6.22
N MET A 122 11.06 2.27 5.23
CA MET A 122 9.73 2.86 5.44
C MET A 122 8.76 1.85 6.05
N ALA A 123 8.79 0.59 5.61
CA ALA A 123 7.96 -0.47 6.19
C ALA A 123 8.28 -0.72 7.67
N LEU A 124 9.57 -0.72 8.05
CA LEU A 124 9.99 -0.85 9.45
C LEU A 124 9.55 0.37 10.29
N CYS A 125 9.66 1.59 9.74
CA CYS A 125 9.11 2.77 10.41
C CYS A 125 7.60 2.68 10.66
N LEU A 126 6.83 2.12 9.72
CA LEU A 126 5.40 1.89 9.90
C LEU A 126 5.14 0.83 10.97
N ALA A 127 5.86 -0.29 10.93
CA ALA A 127 5.72 -1.37 11.92
C ALA A 127 6.01 -0.88 13.34
N ASP A 128 7.11 -0.14 13.54
CA ASP A 128 7.46 0.44 14.83
C ASP A 128 6.40 1.43 15.34
N ALA A 129 5.81 2.25 14.45
CA ALA A 129 4.73 3.16 14.83
C ALA A 129 3.48 2.41 15.29
N LEU A 130 3.06 1.38 14.54
CA LEU A 130 1.90 0.55 14.89
C LEU A 130 2.09 -0.18 16.22
N ILE A 131 3.30 -0.70 16.47
CA ILE A 131 3.63 -1.37 17.73
C ILE A 131 3.65 -0.38 18.90
N ALA A 132 4.25 0.79 18.71
CA ALA A 132 4.39 1.79 19.77
C ALA A 132 3.04 2.38 20.20
N ASP A 133 2.16 2.63 19.24
CA ASP A 133 0.89 3.29 19.48
C ASP A 133 -0.27 2.31 19.68
N ASN A 134 -0.07 1.02 19.32
CA ASN A 134 -1.13 0.00 19.23
C ASN A 134 -2.31 0.44 18.32
N ASP A 135 -2.02 1.32 17.35
CA ASP A 135 -2.92 1.86 16.33
C ASP A 135 -2.09 2.58 15.26
N PHE A 136 -2.73 3.03 14.17
CA PHE A 136 -2.10 3.90 13.19
C PHE A 136 -2.23 5.39 13.57
N THR A 137 -1.13 5.99 14.04
CA THR A 137 -1.01 7.44 14.18
C THR A 137 -0.11 8.01 13.07
N PRO A 138 -0.65 8.81 12.12
CA PRO A 138 0.16 9.42 11.06
C PRO A 138 1.36 10.23 11.58
N ARG A 139 1.19 10.90 12.72
CA ARG A 139 2.27 11.69 13.36
C ARG A 139 3.43 10.82 13.84
N SER A 140 3.16 9.67 14.44
CA SER A 140 4.19 8.76 14.93
C SER A 140 4.97 8.16 13.77
N PHE A 141 4.26 7.73 12.71
CA PHE A 141 4.87 7.23 11.49
C PHE A 141 5.75 8.30 10.82
N ALA A 142 5.23 9.51 10.61
CA ALA A 142 5.99 10.62 10.03
C ALA A 142 7.25 10.96 10.84
N ARG A 143 7.17 10.94 12.18
CA ARG A 143 8.33 11.15 13.05
C ARG A 143 9.41 10.07 12.84
N LEU A 144 9.02 8.81 12.65
CA LEU A 144 9.98 7.73 12.40
C LEU A 144 10.59 7.83 11.00
N LEU A 145 9.82 8.23 9.99
CA LEU A 145 10.34 8.55 8.65
C LEU A 145 11.35 9.70 8.69
N VAL A 146 11.11 10.75 9.49
CA VAL A 146 12.07 11.85 9.69
C VAL A 146 13.37 11.33 10.32
N ARG A 147 13.28 10.44 11.32
CA ARG A 147 14.47 9.84 11.95
C ARG A 147 15.23 8.94 10.99
N TRP A 148 14.54 8.19 10.13
CA TRP A 148 15.19 7.46 9.05
C TRP A 148 15.90 8.43 8.11
N TYR A 149 15.19 9.43 7.60
CA TYR A 149 15.71 10.42 6.66
C TYR A 149 16.94 11.17 7.18
N ARG A 150 16.90 11.64 8.43
CA ARG A 150 17.95 12.48 9.01
C ARG A 150 19.07 11.72 9.70
N ASP A 151 18.72 10.62 10.39
CA ASP A 151 19.63 9.94 11.31
C ASP A 151 19.97 8.51 10.88
N GLY A 152 19.38 8.01 9.80
CA GLY A 152 19.58 6.63 9.34
C GLY A 152 18.88 5.58 10.20
N TYR A 153 17.90 5.96 11.03
CA TYR A 153 17.09 5.00 11.80
C TYR A 153 16.42 3.99 10.86
N ASN A 154 16.43 2.71 11.21
CA ASN A 154 15.92 1.63 10.34
C ASN A 154 16.52 1.62 8.92
N SER A 155 17.75 2.11 8.73
CA SER A 155 18.50 1.89 7.49
C SER A 155 19.52 0.78 7.66
N VAL A 156 19.68 -0.07 6.65
CA VAL A 156 20.70 -1.12 6.64
C VAL A 156 22.14 -0.58 6.57
N LEU A 157 22.33 0.67 6.11
CA LEU A 157 23.63 1.33 6.00
C LEU A 157 23.90 2.33 7.14
N GLY A 158 22.98 2.47 8.09
CA GLY A 158 23.07 3.46 9.17
C GLY A 158 22.94 4.92 8.74
N HIS A 159 22.56 5.19 7.48
CA HIS A 159 22.21 6.51 6.95
C HIS A 159 21.10 6.37 5.90
N CYS A 160 20.33 7.43 5.67
CA CYS A 160 19.30 7.43 4.61
C CYS A 160 19.95 7.43 3.23
N PHE A 161 19.47 6.55 2.36
CA PHE A 161 19.76 6.50 0.93
C PHE A 161 18.47 6.07 0.20
N ASP A 162 18.46 6.21 -1.13
CA ASP A 162 17.36 5.82 -2.01
C ASP A 162 15.99 6.49 -1.77
N ILE A 163 15.92 7.54 -0.95
CA ILE A 163 14.65 8.23 -0.72
C ILE A 163 14.12 8.88 -2.01
N GLY A 164 12.93 8.45 -2.44
CA GLY A 164 12.20 9.03 -3.54
C GLY A 164 11.84 10.51 -3.33
N ASN A 165 11.80 11.29 -4.43
CA ASN A 165 11.55 12.74 -4.38
C ASN A 165 10.24 13.10 -3.68
N ALA A 166 9.15 12.37 -3.95
CA ALA A 166 7.85 12.64 -3.33
C ALA A 166 7.89 12.42 -1.81
N THR A 167 8.53 11.34 -1.36
CA THR A 167 8.72 11.04 0.07
C THR A 167 9.57 12.11 0.75
N ARG A 168 10.67 12.52 0.12
CA ARG A 168 11.51 13.62 0.61
C ARG A 168 10.70 14.90 0.75
N THR A 169 9.96 15.30 -0.28
CA THR A 169 9.11 16.49 -0.25
C THR A 169 8.06 16.43 0.85
N ALA A 170 7.44 15.26 1.09
CA ALA A 170 6.47 15.09 2.17
C ALA A 170 7.09 15.23 3.58
N ILE A 171 8.38 14.90 3.73
CA ILE A 171 9.11 15.03 5.00
C ILE A 171 9.62 16.46 5.23
N GLU A 172 9.98 17.17 4.15
CA GLU A 172 10.53 18.54 4.21
C GLU A 172 9.45 19.64 4.19
N GLY A 173 8.25 19.33 3.71
CA GLY A 173 7.14 20.26 3.49
C GLY A 173 6.39 20.73 4.73
#